data_AF-W1DH86-F1
#
_entry.id   AF-W1DH86-F1
#
_cell.length_a   1.000
_cell.length_b   1.000
_cell.length_c   1.000
_cell.angle_alpha   90.00
_cell.angle_beta   90.00
_cell.angle_gamma   90.00
#
_symmetry.space_group_name_H-M   'P 1'
#
loop_
_entity.id
_entity.type
_entity.pdbx_description
1 polymer ?
#
loop_
_entity_poly.entity_id
_entity_poly.type
_entity_poly.pdbx_seq_one_letter_code
_entity_poly.pdbx_strand_id
1 'polypeptide(L)'
;MIPESKLPALGTTIFTQMSALAQQHQAINLSQGFPDFDGPRYLQERLAYHVAQGAESVRPNDRRAGAARGDRREDGGAVWLPARR
;
A
#
# COMPACT_ATOMS: atom_id res chain seq x y z
N MET A 1 -33.23 8.43 -4.95
CA MET A 1 -32.60 9.69 -4.49
C MET A 1 -31.12 9.62 -4.86
N ILE A 2 -30.62 10.53 -5.70
CA ILE A 2 -29.19 10.60 -6.01
C ILE A 2 -28.56 11.55 -4.99
N PRO A 3 -27.52 11.14 -4.24
CA PRO A 3 -26.89 11.98 -3.25
C PRO A 3 -26.21 13.18 -3.91
N GLU A 4 -26.36 14.36 -3.32
CA GLU A 4 -25.71 15.57 -3.80
C GLU A 4 -24.21 15.53 -3.47
N SER A 5 -23.37 15.80 -4.46
CA SER A 5 -21.92 15.75 -4.30
C SER A 5 -21.46 16.86 -3.35
N LYS A 6 -20.59 16.52 -2.39
CA LYS A 6 -19.89 17.50 -1.56
C LYS A 6 -18.86 18.32 -2.35
N LEU A 7 -18.55 17.90 -3.58
CA LEU A 7 -17.54 18.49 -4.47
C LEU A 7 -18.10 18.56 -5.90
N PRO A 8 -19.14 19.36 -6.14
CA PRO A 8 -19.89 19.33 -7.41
C PRO A 8 -19.08 19.85 -8.61
N ALA A 9 -18.00 20.60 -8.36
CA ALA A 9 -17.15 21.17 -9.40
C ALA A 9 -15.88 20.34 -9.71
N LEU A 10 -15.65 19.22 -9.01
CA LEU A 10 -14.52 18.35 -9.33
C LEU A 10 -14.85 17.51 -10.57
N GLY A 11 -14.21 17.85 -11.69
CA GLY A 11 -14.28 17.13 -12.96
C GLY A 11 -12.91 16.61 -13.41
N THR A 12 -12.72 16.52 -14.72
CA THR A 12 -11.46 16.07 -15.34
C THR A 12 -10.29 17.00 -14.99
N THR A 13 -9.13 16.43 -14.68
CA THR A 13 -7.92 17.20 -14.38
C THR A 13 -7.09 17.49 -15.62
N ILE A 14 -6.19 18.48 -15.54
CA ILE A 14 -5.19 18.73 -16.60
C ILE A 14 -4.35 17.47 -16.88
N PHE A 15 -3.99 16.70 -15.85
CA PHE A 15 -3.15 15.50 -15.99
C PHE A 15 -3.85 14.41 -16.80
N THR A 16 -5.15 14.23 -16.59
CA THR A 16 -5.96 13.27 -17.37
C THR A 16 -6.09 13.71 -18.83
N GLN A 17 -6.35 15.00 -19.08
CA GLN A 17 -6.47 15.52 -20.45
C GLN A 17 -5.14 15.46 -21.21
N MET A 18 -4.05 15.87 -20.57
CA MET A 18 -2.71 15.85 -21.19
C MET A 18 -2.22 14.43 -21.46
N SER A 19 -2.49 13.49 -20.55
CA SER A 19 -2.14 12.08 -20.77
C SER A 19 -2.90 11.48 -21.96
N ALA A 20 -4.18 11.79 -22.12
CA ALA A 20 -4.98 11.34 -23.26
C ALA A 20 -4.49 11.95 -24.59
N LEU A 21 -4.17 13.25 -24.61
CA LEU A 21 -3.63 13.93 -25.79
C LEU A 21 -2.27 13.38 -26.19
N ALA A 22 -1.37 13.11 -25.24
CA ALA A 22 -0.08 12.51 -25.53
C ALA A 22 -0.24 11.13 -26.21
N GLN A 23 -1.18 10.31 -25.74
CA GLN A 23 -1.51 9.02 -26.38
C GLN A 23 -2.05 9.18 -27.80
N GLN A 24 -3.00 10.10 -28.00
CA GLN A 24 -3.61 10.36 -29.31
C GLN A 24 -2.58 10.81 -30.35
N HIS A 25 -1.61 11.62 -29.94
CA HIS A 25 -0.61 12.21 -30.83
C HIS A 25 0.74 11.47 -30.83
N GLN A 26 0.83 10.31 -30.15
CA GLN A 26 2.09 9.57 -29.95
C GLN A 26 3.23 10.46 -29.41
N ALA A 27 2.89 11.42 -28.55
CA ALA A 27 3.86 12.30 -27.91
C ALA A 27 4.40 11.68 -26.62
N ILE A 28 5.59 12.11 -26.20
CA ILE A 28 6.16 11.72 -24.90
C ILE A 28 5.33 12.38 -23.77
N ASN A 29 4.85 11.57 -22.83
CA ASN A 29 4.03 12.06 -21.73
C ASN A 29 4.87 12.50 -20.51
N LEU A 30 5.31 13.76 -20.50
CA LEU A 30 6.00 14.34 -19.34
C LEU A 30 5.04 14.84 -18.23
N SER A 31 3.72 14.68 -18.42
CA SER A 31 2.71 15.08 -17.42
C SER A 31 2.37 13.99 -16.41
N GLN A 32 2.85 12.75 -16.63
CA GLN A 32 2.58 11.63 -15.72
C GLN A 32 3.30 11.81 -14.37
N GLY A 33 2.58 11.51 -13.28
CA GLY A 33 3.11 11.61 -11.91
C GLY A 33 3.69 10.29 -11.36
N PHE A 34 3.86 9.26 -12.19
CA PHE A 34 4.35 7.94 -11.79
C PHE A 34 5.42 7.43 -12.78
N PRO A 35 6.32 6.52 -12.35
CA PRO A 35 7.34 5.95 -13.23
C PRO A 35 6.76 5.13 -14.39
N ASP A 36 7.43 5.15 -15.53
CA ASP A 36 7.13 4.30 -16.71
C ASP A 36 7.92 2.97 -16.72
N PHE A 37 8.66 2.69 -15.65
CA PHE A 37 9.45 1.47 -15.47
C PHE A 37 8.96 0.64 -14.28
N ASP A 38 9.28 -0.66 -14.32
CA ASP A 38 8.92 -1.60 -13.27
C ASP A 38 9.70 -1.38 -11.96
N GLY A 39 9.04 -1.65 -10.84
CA GLY A 39 9.69 -1.71 -9.53
C GLY A 39 10.63 -2.92 -9.36
N PRO A 40 11.34 -3.02 -8.23
CA PRO A 40 12.30 -4.09 -7.98
C PRO A 40 11.72 -5.50 -8.09
N ARG A 41 12.37 -6.38 -8.85
CA ARG A 41 11.96 -7.78 -9.06
C ARG A 41 11.76 -8.57 -7.76
N TYR A 42 12.66 -8.38 -6.80
CA TYR A 42 12.56 -9.01 -5.48
C TYR A 42 11.22 -8.73 -4.79
N LEU A 43 10.69 -7.49 -4.88
CA LEU A 43 9.40 -7.16 -4.28
C LEU A 43 8.24 -7.88 -4.99
N GLN A 44 8.30 -7.99 -6.31
CA GLN A 44 7.31 -8.72 -7.10
C GLN A 44 7.30 -10.22 -6.73
N GLU A 45 8.48 -10.82 -6.59
CA GLU A 45 8.63 -12.23 -6.19
C GLU A 45 8.12 -12.51 -4.78
N ARG A 46 8.44 -11.63 -3.82
CA ARG A 46 7.94 -11.74 -2.44
C ARG A 46 6.43 -11.56 -2.36
N LEU A 47 5.87 -10.65 -3.15
CA LEU A 47 4.42 -10.48 -3.26
C LEU A 47 3.77 -11.78 -3.76
N ALA A 48 4.26 -12.33 -4.88
CA ALA A 48 3.75 -13.58 -5.45
C ALA A 48 3.83 -14.75 -4.46
N TYR A 49 4.96 -14.88 -3.75
CA TYR A 49 5.15 -15.88 -2.70
C TYR A 49 4.10 -15.80 -1.59
N HIS A 50 3.80 -14.59 -1.09
CA HIS A 50 2.83 -14.41 0.00
C HIS A 50 1.38 -14.59 -0.48
N VAL A 51 1.05 -14.19 -1.70
CA VAL A 51 -0.27 -14.45 -2.31
C VAL A 51 -0.50 -15.96 -2.47
N ALA A 52 0.49 -16.70 -2.97
CA ALA A 52 0.40 -18.15 -3.13
C ALA A 52 0.21 -18.92 -1.81
N GLN A 53 0.62 -18.34 -0.68
CA GLN A 53 0.45 -18.93 0.66
C GLN A 53 -0.85 -18.50 1.36
N GLY A 54 -1.76 -17.80 0.68
CA GLY A 54 -3.03 -17.36 1.26
C GLY A 54 -2.88 -16.24 2.29
N ALA A 55 -1.82 -15.42 2.23
CA ALA A 55 -1.65 -14.25 3.08
C ALA A 55 -2.52 -13.04 2.63
N GLU A 56 -3.76 -13.31 2.26
CA GLU A 56 -4.77 -12.35 1.79
C GLU A 56 -5.56 -11.69 2.95
N SER A 57 -5.41 -12.24 4.17
CA SER A 57 -6.13 -11.76 5.34
C SER A 57 -5.78 -10.31 5.69
N VAL A 58 -6.74 -9.61 6.31
CA VAL A 58 -6.63 -8.22 6.72
C VAL A 58 -5.38 -8.04 7.58
N ARG A 59 -4.50 -7.13 7.13
CA ARG A 59 -3.29 -6.80 7.88
C ARG A 59 -3.68 -6.11 9.19
N PRO A 60 -3.18 -6.59 10.34
CA PRO A 60 -3.42 -5.89 11.59
C PRO A 60 -2.82 -4.49 11.50
N ASN A 61 -3.59 -3.47 11.89
CA ASN A 61 -3.10 -2.11 12.06
C ASN A 61 -2.30 -2.03 13.38
N ASP A 62 -1.18 -2.75 13.45
CA ASP A 62 -0.39 -2.81 14.68
C ASP A 62 0.45 -1.54 14.84
N ARG A 63 0.03 -0.68 15.78
CA ARG A 63 0.77 0.52 16.21
C ARG A 63 2.03 0.19 17.03
N ARG A 64 2.34 -1.08 17.31
CA ARG A 64 3.48 -1.49 18.16
C ARG A 64 4.77 -1.86 17.41
N ALA A 65 4.88 -1.61 16.11
CA ALA A 65 6.13 -1.88 15.37
C ALA A 65 7.32 -0.96 15.75
N GLY A 66 7.14 0.00 16.67
CA GLY A 66 8.19 0.91 17.16
C GLY A 66 8.70 0.66 18.57
N ALA A 67 8.23 -0.35 19.30
CA ALA A 67 8.76 -0.67 20.63
C ALA A 67 9.99 -1.59 20.50
N ALA A 68 11.13 -0.96 20.19
CA ALA A 68 12.44 -1.58 20.31
C ALA A 68 12.61 -2.22 21.69
N ARG A 69 13.25 -3.39 21.69
CA ARG A 69 13.71 -4.14 22.87
C ARG A 69 14.19 -3.19 23.97
N GLY A 70 13.53 -3.26 25.12
CA GLY A 70 13.88 -2.50 26.31
C GLY A 70 13.50 -3.29 27.55
N ASP A 71 14.51 -3.97 28.07
CA ASP A 71 14.73 -4.43 29.44
C ASP A 71 13.63 -5.07 30.30
N ARG A 72 14.05 -6.18 30.91
CA ARG A 72 13.43 -6.90 32.01
C ARG A 72 13.29 -5.99 33.23
N ARG A 73 12.12 -5.97 33.90
CA ARG A 73 11.99 -6.15 35.36
C ARG A 73 10.66 -6.82 35.69
N GLU A 74 10.77 -7.72 36.66
CA GLU A 74 9.71 -8.53 37.24
C GLU A 74 8.70 -7.65 37.97
N ASP A 75 7.44 -8.09 38.00
CA ASP A 75 6.58 -8.14 39.20
C ASP A 75 5.14 -8.46 38.76
N GLY A 76 4.71 -9.70 39.05
CA GLY A 76 3.30 -10.05 39.14
C GLY A 76 2.51 -10.24 37.83
N GLY A 77 2.75 -11.37 37.15
CA GLY A 77 1.70 -12.05 36.38
C GLY A 77 1.66 -11.82 34.87
N ALA A 78 2.46 -12.58 34.13
CA ALA A 78 2.11 -13.03 32.79
C ALA A 78 2.82 -14.37 32.50
N VAL A 79 2.11 -15.47 32.62
CA VAL A 79 2.60 -16.80 32.22
C VAL A 79 2.50 -16.90 30.70
N TRP A 80 3.66 -17.02 30.04
CA TRP A 80 3.80 -17.32 28.63
C TRP A 80 4.14 -18.81 28.48
N LEU A 81 3.24 -19.60 27.88
CA LEU A 81 3.51 -21.01 27.58
C LEU A 81 4.32 -21.12 26.27
N PRO A 82 5.40 -21.92 26.22
CA PRO A 82 6.21 -22.06 25.03
C PRO A 82 5.50 -22.89 23.95
N ALA A 83 5.67 -22.49 22.69
CA ALA A 83 5.34 -23.29 21.53
C ALA A 83 6.13 -24.61 21.56
N ARG A 84 5.44 -25.75 21.44
CA ARG A 84 6.12 -27.03 21.26
C ARG A 84 6.59 -27.17 19.81
N ARG A 85 7.83 -27.66 19.71
CA ARG A 85 8.69 -28.01 18.56
C ARG A 85 8.06 -28.05 17.17
#